data_AF-A0A954QHG5-F1
#
_entry.id   AF-A0A954QHG5-F1
#
_cell.length_a   1.000
_cell.length_b   1.000
_cell.length_c   1.000
_cell.angle_alpha   90.00
_cell.angle_beta   90.00
_cell.angle_gamma   90.00
#
_symmetry.space_group_name_H-M   'P 1'
#
loop_
_entity.id
_entity.type
_entity.pdbx_description
1 polymer ?
#
loop_
_entity_poly.entity_id
_entity_poly.type
_entity_poly.pdbx_seq_one_letter_code
_entity_poly.pdbx_strand_id
1 'polypeptide(L)'
;MIRLLLCVAFLLSTAFSYADDVTSVPEDVRERFNLADHYQKHLNAGGLPVVGSNKVSDAALREAAWIVQHMLAARPELLTAMAENKTRLSVMAYNEYTTDVPEHRRLRPRVYWDRRARGLGATPNAPAVSCAEENLLCYPRDPYSTENICIHEFAHAIHEMGMSRIDPTFDTRLAKAYERAQAQGLWQGTYAAVNRHEYWAEATQSWFDNNRQNDALHNHVDTRAELIEYDPPLADLCREVYSDLDWRYHKPAERPQQERAHLADVDFAALPVFKWRDEPIPAKPQVRIYTAIGEIELELDAAAAPQTVANFLHYVHAGLYADGAFHRTVTLDNQPDDKIRIEVIQAAADPTKTDEFLQPIALERTRDTNLKHLDGTISMARDPDPDTAQHDFFICIGDQPELDFGGKRNPDGQGFAAFGRVTKGMDVVRKIHDSPAAEQKLQPPVRIQRAIRLN
;
A
#
# COMPACT_ATOMS: atom_id res chain seq x y z
N MET A 1 -18.06 53.50 -43.02
CA MET A 1 -18.28 53.17 -41.60
C MET A 1 -17.86 51.72 -41.36
N ILE A 2 -16.66 51.57 -40.80
CA ILE A 2 -16.09 50.53 -39.93
C ILE A 2 -16.61 49.07 -40.11
N ARG A 3 -15.75 48.23 -40.70
CA ARG A 3 -15.75 46.77 -40.53
C ARG A 3 -15.15 46.44 -39.16
N LEU A 4 -15.89 45.71 -38.33
CA LEU A 4 -15.42 45.20 -37.04
C LEU A 4 -14.71 43.86 -37.29
N LEU A 5 -13.38 43.82 -37.17
CA LEU A 5 -12.63 42.56 -37.05
C LEU A 5 -12.81 42.02 -35.63
N LEU A 6 -13.44 40.85 -35.48
CA LEU A 6 -13.28 40.03 -34.28
C LEU A 6 -11.91 39.32 -34.38
N CYS A 7 -10.93 39.81 -33.62
CA CYS A 7 -9.74 39.02 -33.30
C CYS A 7 -10.11 38.03 -32.19
N VAL A 8 -10.41 36.79 -32.56
CA VAL A 8 -10.39 35.66 -31.63
C VAL A 8 -8.92 35.31 -31.40
N ALA A 9 -8.37 35.77 -30.27
CA ALA A 9 -7.05 35.33 -29.83
C ALA A 9 -7.19 33.89 -29.30
N PHE A 10 -6.88 32.90 -30.14
CA PHE A 10 -6.53 31.58 -29.66
C PHE A 10 -5.20 31.71 -28.92
N LEU A 11 -5.24 31.74 -27.58
CA LEU A 11 -4.08 31.39 -26.78
C LEU A 11 -3.84 29.89 -27.00
N LEU A 12 -3.01 29.58 -27.99
CA LEU A 12 -2.34 28.28 -28.07
C LEU A 12 -1.47 28.18 -26.81
N SER A 13 -2.02 27.58 -25.76
CA SER A 13 -1.24 26.91 -24.74
C SER A 13 -0.37 25.91 -25.48
N THR A 14 0.91 26.21 -25.63
CA THR A 14 1.89 25.19 -26.01
C THR A 14 1.92 24.22 -24.84
N ALA A 15 1.16 23.14 -24.94
CA ALA A 15 1.27 22.02 -24.02
C ALA A 15 2.76 21.69 -23.91
N PHE A 16 3.30 21.79 -22.71
CA PHE A 16 4.69 21.45 -22.44
C PHE A 16 4.94 20.01 -22.93
N SER A 17 5.82 19.78 -23.91
CA SER A 17 6.09 18.43 -24.46
C SER A 17 7.32 17.80 -23.79
N TYR A 18 7.21 16.54 -23.35
CA TYR A 18 8.37 15.77 -22.91
C TYR A 18 9.19 15.26 -24.10
N ALA A 19 10.43 14.84 -23.87
CA ALA A 19 11.27 14.28 -24.93
C ALA A 19 10.73 12.93 -25.42
N ASP A 20 10.63 12.73 -26.73
CA ASP A 20 10.06 11.50 -27.30
C ASP A 20 10.92 10.25 -27.02
N ASP A 21 12.24 10.43 -26.94
CA ASP A 21 13.20 9.33 -26.83
C ASP A 21 13.78 9.18 -25.41
N VAL A 22 13.83 7.93 -24.94
CA VAL A 22 14.59 7.56 -23.75
C VAL A 22 16.08 7.50 -24.12
N THR A 23 16.91 8.20 -23.36
CA THR A 23 18.37 8.27 -23.58
C THR A 23 19.14 7.71 -22.40
N SER A 24 20.46 7.59 -22.53
CA SER A 24 21.33 7.57 -21.35
C SER A 24 21.22 8.88 -20.58
N VAL A 25 21.46 8.85 -19.27
CA VAL A 25 21.49 10.07 -18.44
C VAL A 25 22.61 11.01 -18.93
N PRO A 26 22.29 12.24 -19.40
CA PRO A 26 23.30 13.23 -19.77
C PRO A 26 24.17 13.63 -18.57
N GLU A 27 25.46 13.95 -18.81
CA GLU A 27 26.39 14.27 -17.71
C GLU A 27 25.96 15.53 -16.94
N ASP A 28 25.48 16.56 -17.64
CA ASP A 28 24.97 17.78 -17.02
C ASP A 28 23.74 17.53 -16.14
N VAL A 29 22.85 16.61 -16.55
CA VAL A 29 21.71 16.19 -15.74
C VAL A 29 22.18 15.39 -14.53
N ARG A 30 23.15 14.47 -14.72
CA ARG A 30 23.72 13.68 -13.63
C ARG A 30 24.35 14.58 -12.55
N GLU A 31 25.19 15.53 -12.96
CA GLU A 31 25.84 16.49 -12.07
C GLU A 31 24.81 17.40 -11.38
N ARG A 32 23.88 17.99 -12.13
CA ARG A 32 22.89 18.93 -11.60
C ARG A 32 21.99 18.30 -10.54
N PHE A 33 21.55 17.06 -10.77
CA PHE A 33 20.62 16.34 -9.89
C PHE A 33 21.32 15.40 -8.90
N ASN A 34 22.65 15.34 -8.90
CA ASN A 34 23.45 14.40 -8.11
C ASN A 34 23.00 12.93 -8.30
N LEU A 35 22.79 12.49 -9.54
CA LEU A 35 22.26 11.16 -9.83
C LEU A 35 23.33 10.07 -9.68
N ALA A 36 23.02 9.01 -8.95
CA ALA A 36 23.90 7.85 -8.82
C ALA A 36 24.03 7.05 -10.14
N ASP A 37 25.13 6.30 -10.30
CA ASP A 37 25.42 5.46 -11.48
C ASP A 37 24.38 4.36 -11.74
N HIS A 38 23.56 4.05 -10.73
CA HIS A 38 22.40 3.17 -10.87
C HIS A 38 21.44 3.65 -11.96
N TYR A 39 21.26 4.97 -12.09
CA TYR A 39 20.43 5.56 -13.13
C TYR A 39 21.16 5.54 -14.46
N GLN A 40 20.66 4.71 -15.38
CA GLN A 40 21.24 4.51 -16.70
C GLN A 40 20.31 4.96 -17.83
N LYS A 41 19.01 5.07 -17.56
CA LYS A 41 18.00 5.58 -18.48
C LYS A 41 17.43 6.91 -17.99
N HIS A 42 17.08 7.77 -18.94
CA HIS A 42 16.59 9.12 -18.69
C HIS A 42 15.57 9.54 -19.75
N LEU A 43 14.53 10.24 -19.32
CA LEU A 43 13.61 10.99 -20.16
C LEU A 43 13.29 12.33 -19.45
N ASN A 44 13.34 13.43 -20.20
CA ASN A 44 13.09 14.76 -19.65
C ASN A 44 11.58 15.11 -19.72
N ALA A 45 10.92 15.18 -18.57
CA ALA A 45 9.54 15.63 -18.42
C ALA A 45 9.51 17.10 -17.95
N GLY A 46 9.98 18.01 -18.81
CA GLY A 46 9.89 19.46 -18.54
C GLY A 46 10.78 20.02 -17.48
N GLY A 47 12.00 19.53 -17.48
CA GLY A 47 13.02 19.88 -16.50
C GLY A 47 13.03 18.92 -15.33
N LEU A 48 11.99 18.07 -15.18
CA LEU A 48 12.01 16.94 -14.24
C LEU A 48 12.63 15.71 -14.94
N PRO A 49 13.76 15.19 -14.42
CA PRO A 49 14.30 13.93 -14.90
C PRO A 49 13.40 12.77 -14.48
N VAL A 50 12.93 12.00 -15.44
CA VAL A 50 12.39 10.65 -15.22
C VAL A 50 13.53 9.67 -15.49
N VAL A 51 13.92 8.90 -14.48
CA VAL A 51 15.14 8.09 -14.49
C VAL A 51 14.88 6.66 -14.06
N GLY A 52 15.70 5.73 -14.54
CA GLY A 52 15.60 4.32 -14.20
C GLY A 52 16.93 3.60 -14.39
N SER A 53 17.02 2.37 -13.88
CA SER A 53 18.13 1.48 -14.20
C SER A 53 18.06 1.01 -15.65
N ASN A 54 19.07 0.29 -16.13
CA ASN A 54 19.01 -0.34 -17.46
C ASN A 54 17.96 -1.45 -17.58
N LYS A 55 17.40 -1.95 -16.47
CA LYS A 55 16.37 -2.99 -16.46
C LYS A 55 14.98 -2.45 -16.72
N VAL A 56 14.78 -1.15 -16.46
CA VAL A 56 13.51 -0.46 -16.67
C VAL A 56 13.23 -0.37 -18.15
N SER A 57 12.05 -0.77 -18.59
CA SER A 57 11.50 -0.53 -19.93
C SER A 57 11.41 0.95 -20.26
N ASP A 58 11.62 1.28 -21.53
CA ASP A 58 11.47 2.66 -22.01
C ASP A 58 10.01 3.12 -21.93
N ALA A 59 9.08 2.18 -22.13
CA ALA A 59 7.65 2.40 -22.02
C ALA A 59 7.22 2.93 -20.64
N ALA A 60 7.80 2.42 -19.55
CA ALA A 60 7.47 2.91 -18.22
C ALA A 60 7.97 4.33 -17.98
N LEU A 61 9.15 4.70 -18.49
CA LEU A 61 9.63 6.08 -18.43
C LEU A 61 8.70 7.02 -19.21
N ARG A 62 8.24 6.61 -20.40
CA ARG A 62 7.28 7.38 -21.20
C ARG A 62 5.93 7.53 -20.48
N GLU A 63 5.40 6.47 -19.89
CA GLU A 63 4.14 6.53 -19.14
C GLU A 63 4.24 7.41 -17.90
N ALA A 64 5.33 7.29 -17.14
CA ALA A 64 5.60 8.15 -15.99
C ALA A 64 5.66 9.64 -16.39
N ALA A 65 6.35 9.95 -17.49
CA ALA A 65 6.42 11.32 -18.01
C ALA A 65 5.06 11.84 -18.51
N TRP A 66 4.27 10.98 -19.16
CA TRP A 66 2.92 11.30 -19.59
C TRP A 66 2.03 11.64 -18.39
N ILE A 67 2.09 10.87 -17.29
CA ILE A 67 1.34 11.17 -16.06
C ILE A 67 1.77 12.54 -15.49
N VAL A 68 3.09 12.79 -15.38
CA VAL A 68 3.64 14.07 -14.89
C VAL A 68 3.11 15.25 -15.71
N GLN A 69 3.14 15.14 -17.03
CA GLN A 69 2.68 16.18 -17.95
C GLN A 69 1.20 16.50 -17.73
N HIS A 70 0.35 15.49 -17.57
CA HIS A 70 -1.08 15.69 -17.38
C HIS A 70 -1.41 16.26 -16.01
N MET A 71 -0.78 15.72 -14.95
CA MET A 71 -0.97 16.23 -13.59
C MET A 71 -0.56 17.70 -13.47
N LEU A 72 0.51 18.14 -14.13
CA LEU A 72 1.05 19.50 -14.01
C LEU A 72 0.75 20.40 -15.22
N ALA A 73 -0.19 20.01 -16.09
CA ALA A 73 -0.53 20.77 -17.30
C ALA A 73 -0.95 22.22 -17.00
N ALA A 74 -1.62 22.45 -15.87
CA ALA A 74 -2.06 23.77 -15.44
C ALA A 74 -0.97 24.61 -14.74
N ARG A 75 0.09 23.96 -14.23
CA ARG A 75 1.12 24.58 -13.39
C ARG A 75 2.52 24.05 -13.75
N PRO A 76 2.97 24.17 -15.02
CA PRO A 76 4.25 23.61 -15.47
C PRO A 76 5.47 24.24 -14.76
N GLU A 77 5.33 25.42 -14.15
CA GLU A 77 6.37 26.04 -13.34
C GLU A 77 6.72 25.24 -12.08
N LEU A 78 5.83 24.35 -11.60
CA LEU A 78 6.13 23.42 -10.51
C LEU A 78 7.29 22.48 -10.87
N LEU A 79 7.41 22.06 -12.14
CA LEU A 79 8.53 21.23 -12.60
C LEU A 79 9.87 21.94 -12.42
N THR A 80 9.89 23.26 -12.64
CA THR A 80 11.10 24.08 -12.42
C THR A 80 11.46 24.13 -10.94
N ALA A 81 10.48 24.42 -10.06
CA ALA A 81 10.70 24.44 -8.62
C ALA A 81 11.18 23.08 -8.07
N MET A 82 10.58 21.99 -8.55
CA MET A 82 10.98 20.62 -8.22
C MET A 82 12.40 20.32 -8.69
N ALA A 83 12.76 20.73 -9.92
CA ALA A 83 14.10 20.58 -10.46
C ALA A 83 15.16 21.37 -9.68
N GLU A 84 14.84 22.58 -9.22
CA GLU A 84 15.72 23.36 -8.33
C GLU A 84 15.95 22.68 -6.98
N ASN A 85 14.99 21.87 -6.52
CA ASN A 85 15.11 21.02 -5.35
C ASN A 85 15.71 19.63 -5.66
N LYS A 86 16.31 19.47 -6.85
CA LYS A 86 16.93 18.22 -7.35
C LYS A 86 15.97 17.02 -7.38
N THR A 87 14.68 17.29 -7.52
CA THR A 87 13.66 16.25 -7.58
C THR A 87 13.79 15.46 -8.89
N ARG A 88 13.66 14.14 -8.81
CA ARG A 88 13.53 13.24 -9.97
C ARG A 88 12.44 12.22 -9.72
N LEU A 89 11.86 11.72 -10.80
CA LEU A 89 10.96 10.57 -10.77
C LEU A 89 11.76 9.31 -11.12
N SER A 90 11.95 8.45 -10.13
CA SER A 90 12.68 7.19 -10.22
C SER A 90 11.70 6.05 -10.52
N VAL A 91 11.88 5.38 -11.65
CA VAL A 91 11.09 4.21 -12.02
C VAL A 91 11.90 2.96 -11.68
N MET A 92 11.35 2.11 -10.83
CA MET A 92 11.90 0.79 -10.52
C MET A 92 11.41 -0.23 -11.53
N ALA A 93 12.31 -1.07 -12.05
CA ALA A 93 11.89 -2.22 -12.85
C ALA A 93 10.99 -3.15 -12.01
N TYR A 94 10.18 -3.98 -12.67
CA TYR A 94 9.26 -4.92 -11.99
C TYR A 94 9.94 -5.93 -11.05
N ASN A 95 11.27 -6.07 -11.15
CA ASN A 95 12.10 -6.93 -10.30
C ASN A 95 13.14 -6.16 -9.47
N GLU A 96 12.99 -4.84 -9.37
CA GLU A 96 13.70 -3.95 -8.46
C GLU A 96 12.75 -3.45 -7.39
N TYR A 97 13.26 -3.18 -6.19
CA TYR A 97 12.45 -2.89 -5.01
C TYR A 97 12.83 -1.55 -4.38
N THR A 98 12.01 -1.09 -3.44
CA THR A 98 12.15 0.22 -2.77
C THR A 98 13.58 0.53 -2.36
N THR A 99 14.29 -0.41 -1.74
CA THR A 99 15.66 -0.18 -1.26
C THR A 99 16.75 -0.34 -2.33
N ASP A 100 16.42 -0.77 -3.55
CA ASP A 100 17.35 -0.75 -4.68
C ASP A 100 17.53 0.68 -5.22
N VAL A 101 16.50 1.52 -5.08
CA VAL A 101 16.55 2.96 -5.38
C VAL A 101 17.63 3.63 -4.50
N PRO A 102 18.64 4.30 -5.09
CA PRO A 102 19.78 4.85 -4.35
C PRO A 102 19.42 5.71 -3.13
N GLU A 103 18.38 6.53 -3.24
CA GLU A 103 17.91 7.47 -2.23
C GLU A 103 17.18 6.79 -1.07
N HIS A 104 16.70 5.58 -1.30
CA HIS A 104 15.92 4.77 -0.35
C HIS A 104 16.75 3.62 0.22
N ARG A 105 17.96 3.37 -0.29
CA ARG A 105 18.86 2.29 0.13
C ARG A 105 19.18 2.27 1.62
N ARG A 106 19.04 3.40 2.32
CA ARG A 106 19.24 3.51 3.78
C ARG A 106 18.12 2.90 4.61
N LEU A 107 16.95 2.64 4.01
CA LEU A 107 15.78 2.16 4.74
C LEU A 107 16.01 0.74 5.26
N ARG A 108 15.67 0.51 6.52
CA ARG A 108 15.85 -0.76 7.22
C ARG A 108 14.61 -1.09 8.07
N PRO A 109 14.33 -2.38 8.29
CA PRO A 109 14.93 -3.55 7.64
C PRO A 109 14.54 -3.66 6.16
N ARG A 110 15.38 -4.30 5.33
CA ARG A 110 15.13 -4.34 3.88
C ARG A 110 13.82 -5.06 3.54
N VAL A 111 13.62 -6.25 4.10
CA VAL A 111 12.42 -7.08 3.86
C VAL A 111 11.12 -6.32 4.14
N TYR A 112 11.11 -5.43 5.12
CA TYR A 112 9.96 -4.60 5.43
C TYR A 112 9.71 -3.57 4.33
N TRP A 113 10.71 -2.76 3.97
CA TRP A 113 10.54 -1.66 3.00
C TRP A 113 10.34 -2.15 1.57
N ASP A 114 11.01 -3.23 1.19
CA ASP A 114 10.86 -3.85 -0.13
C ASP A 114 9.50 -4.53 -0.29
N ARG A 115 8.79 -4.84 0.81
CA ARG A 115 7.43 -5.42 0.78
C ARG A 115 6.34 -4.40 1.02
N ARG A 116 6.62 -3.35 1.80
CA ARG A 116 5.65 -2.34 2.20
C ARG A 116 5.19 -1.46 1.04
N ALA A 117 6.07 -1.19 0.09
CA ALA A 117 5.91 -0.10 -0.86
C ALA A 117 6.41 -0.49 -2.25
N ARG A 118 5.76 0.06 -3.28
CA ARG A 118 6.26 0.12 -4.67
C ARG A 118 6.44 1.54 -5.19
N GLY A 119 6.38 2.50 -4.29
CA GLY A 119 6.70 3.90 -4.53
C GLY A 119 6.90 4.61 -3.19
N LEU A 120 7.55 5.76 -3.22
CA LEU A 120 7.74 6.66 -2.08
C LEU A 120 7.82 8.09 -2.59
N GLY A 121 7.20 9.03 -1.87
CA GLY A 121 7.30 10.45 -2.13
C GLY A 121 8.73 11.01 -1.95
N ALA A 122 9.00 12.09 -2.67
CA ALA A 122 10.27 12.81 -2.56
C ALA A 122 10.32 13.66 -1.28
N THR A 123 11.51 13.78 -0.69
CA THR A 123 11.80 14.73 0.40
C THR A 123 13.08 15.49 0.12
N PRO A 124 13.38 16.61 0.80
CA PRO A 124 14.64 17.33 0.60
C PRO A 124 15.90 16.46 0.83
N ASN A 125 15.82 15.47 1.72
CA ASN A 125 16.93 14.55 2.03
C ASN A 125 17.00 13.32 1.11
N ALA A 126 15.88 12.99 0.45
CA ALA A 126 15.79 11.91 -0.52
C ALA A 126 14.94 12.43 -1.69
N PRO A 127 15.51 13.25 -2.59
CA PRO A 127 14.72 13.98 -3.59
C PRO A 127 14.31 13.09 -4.79
N ALA A 128 14.03 11.82 -4.55
CA ALA A 128 13.51 10.89 -5.53
C ALA A 128 12.10 10.54 -5.12
N VAL A 129 11.13 10.88 -5.96
CA VAL A 129 9.83 10.22 -5.93
C VAL A 129 9.99 8.93 -6.71
N SER A 130 9.54 7.81 -6.17
CA SER A 130 9.66 6.52 -6.83
C SER A 130 8.31 5.90 -7.13
N CYS A 131 8.27 5.13 -8.22
CA CYS A 131 7.16 4.28 -8.62
C CYS A 131 7.71 3.07 -9.38
N ALA A 132 6.83 2.20 -9.88
CA ALA A 132 7.24 0.94 -10.47
C ALA A 132 6.52 0.60 -11.77
N GLU A 133 7.22 -0.10 -12.66
CA GLU A 133 6.72 -0.42 -14.00
C GLU A 133 5.47 -1.28 -14.00
N GLU A 134 5.36 -2.24 -13.08
CA GLU A 134 4.17 -3.10 -13.02
C GLU A 134 2.90 -2.28 -12.81
N ASN A 135 2.99 -1.19 -12.05
CA ASN A 135 1.87 -0.33 -11.77
C ASN A 135 1.59 0.69 -12.88
N LEU A 136 2.65 1.23 -13.49
CA LEU A 136 2.55 2.14 -14.64
C LEU A 136 1.93 1.44 -15.85
N LEU A 137 2.35 0.20 -16.14
CA LEU A 137 2.03 -0.51 -17.37
C LEU A 137 1.02 -1.66 -17.21
N CYS A 138 0.44 -1.85 -16.02
CA CYS A 138 -0.59 -2.87 -15.73
C CYS A 138 -0.08 -4.31 -15.85
N TYR A 139 1.09 -4.62 -15.28
CA TYR A 139 1.61 -5.98 -15.34
C TYR A 139 0.73 -6.93 -14.51
N PRO A 140 0.64 -8.22 -14.90
CA PRO A 140 -0.02 -9.22 -14.08
C PRO A 140 0.58 -9.28 -12.67
N ARG A 141 -0.30 -9.39 -11.67
CA ARG A 141 0.03 -9.41 -10.22
C ARG A 141 0.64 -8.11 -9.67
N ASP A 142 0.41 -6.97 -10.32
CA ASP A 142 0.64 -5.66 -9.71
C ASP A 142 -0.05 -5.60 -8.33
N PRO A 143 0.69 -5.39 -7.23
CA PRO A 143 0.11 -5.31 -5.89
C PRO A 143 -0.78 -4.08 -5.68
N TYR A 144 -0.72 -3.11 -6.59
CA TYR A 144 -1.52 -1.89 -6.60
C TYR A 144 -2.39 -1.80 -7.86
N SER A 145 -2.90 -2.93 -8.37
CA SER A 145 -3.60 -2.99 -9.66
C SER A 145 -4.84 -2.11 -9.78
N THR A 146 -5.49 -1.78 -8.65
CA THR A 146 -6.71 -0.96 -8.57
C THR A 146 -6.45 0.55 -8.51
N GLU A 147 -5.19 0.98 -8.52
CA GLU A 147 -4.80 2.38 -8.48
C GLU A 147 -3.49 2.61 -9.24
N ASN A 148 -3.09 3.85 -9.45
CA ASN A 148 -1.74 4.19 -9.89
C ASN A 148 -0.99 4.94 -8.77
N ILE A 149 -0.09 4.23 -8.09
CA ILE A 149 0.69 4.78 -6.98
C ILE A 149 1.63 5.91 -7.44
N CYS A 150 2.00 5.99 -8.71
CA CYS A 150 2.80 7.12 -9.19
C CYS A 150 2.06 8.44 -8.97
N ILE A 151 0.73 8.48 -9.11
CA ILE A 151 -0.06 9.69 -8.86
C ILE A 151 -0.01 10.09 -7.39
N HIS A 152 -0.17 9.12 -6.47
CA HIS A 152 -0.07 9.34 -5.02
C HIS A 152 1.31 9.89 -4.63
N GLU A 153 2.37 9.18 -5.01
CA GLU A 153 3.73 9.53 -4.60
C GLU A 153 4.20 10.83 -5.27
N PHE A 154 3.72 11.11 -6.49
CA PHE A 154 3.98 12.38 -7.15
C PHE A 154 3.21 13.53 -6.51
N ALA A 155 2.03 13.29 -5.92
CA ALA A 155 1.32 14.30 -5.13
C ALA A 155 2.15 14.76 -3.93
N HIS A 156 2.81 13.84 -3.22
CA HIS A 156 3.76 14.20 -2.16
C HIS A 156 4.91 15.04 -2.71
N ALA A 157 5.48 14.67 -3.85
CA ALA A 157 6.57 15.43 -4.47
C ALA A 157 6.12 16.84 -4.90
N ILE A 158 4.92 16.97 -5.47
CA ILE A 158 4.32 18.26 -5.83
C ILE A 158 4.17 19.12 -4.59
N HIS A 159 3.68 18.56 -3.49
CA HIS A 159 3.52 19.28 -2.23
C HIS A 159 4.88 19.72 -1.64
N GLU A 160 5.72 18.76 -1.27
CA GLU A 160 6.94 18.97 -0.50
C GLU A 160 8.04 19.65 -1.31
N MET A 161 8.15 19.31 -2.60
CA MET A 161 9.27 19.73 -3.45
C MET A 161 8.90 20.82 -4.44
N GLY A 162 7.61 21.06 -4.68
CA GLY A 162 7.12 22.11 -5.60
C GLY A 162 6.40 23.23 -4.86
N MET A 163 5.20 22.96 -4.37
CA MET A 163 4.29 23.94 -3.77
C MET A 163 4.88 24.62 -2.56
N SER A 164 5.53 23.89 -1.65
CA SER A 164 6.19 24.49 -0.47
C SER A 164 7.26 25.54 -0.82
N ARG A 165 7.77 25.54 -2.06
CA ARG A 165 8.71 26.55 -2.58
C ARG A 165 7.97 27.70 -3.29
N ILE A 166 6.98 27.39 -4.12
CA ILE A 166 6.26 28.39 -4.92
C ILE A 166 5.28 29.21 -4.07
N ASP A 167 4.57 28.54 -3.17
CA ASP A 167 3.68 29.14 -2.20
C ASP A 167 3.98 28.57 -0.79
N PRO A 168 4.81 29.27 -0.01
CA PRO A 168 5.13 28.88 1.37
C PRO A 168 3.92 28.81 2.31
N THR A 169 2.75 29.33 1.92
CA THR A 169 1.53 29.25 2.73
C THR A 169 0.72 27.97 2.51
N PHE A 170 1.02 27.20 1.45
CA PHE A 170 0.22 26.05 1.03
C PHE A 170 0.11 24.98 2.13
N ASP A 171 1.22 24.54 2.73
CA ASP A 171 1.19 23.52 3.81
C ASP A 171 0.40 24.00 5.04
N THR A 172 0.43 25.31 5.35
CA THR A 172 -0.38 25.87 6.44
C THR A 172 -1.87 25.84 6.12
N ARG A 173 -2.26 26.05 4.85
CA ARG A 173 -3.66 25.95 4.42
C ARG A 173 -4.13 24.49 4.38
N LEU A 174 -3.27 23.59 3.91
CA LEU A 174 -3.51 22.15 3.93
C LEU A 174 -3.69 21.63 5.37
N ALA A 175 -2.82 22.04 6.31
CA ALA A 175 -2.94 21.67 7.72
C ALA A 175 -4.29 22.11 8.32
N LYS A 176 -4.74 23.34 8.03
CA LYS A 176 -6.06 23.83 8.47
C LYS A 176 -7.22 23.05 7.86
N ALA A 177 -7.12 22.67 6.59
CA ALA A 177 -8.13 21.82 5.94
C ALA A 177 -8.18 20.44 6.61
N TYR A 178 -7.03 19.82 6.84
CA TYR A 178 -6.91 18.54 7.52
C TYR A 178 -7.49 18.57 8.94
N GLU A 179 -7.12 19.55 9.77
CA GLU A 179 -7.65 19.71 11.13
C GLU A 179 -9.18 19.86 11.14
N ARG A 180 -9.72 20.62 10.18
CA ARG A 180 -11.16 20.76 10.00
C ARG A 180 -11.83 19.44 9.62
N ALA A 181 -11.27 18.71 8.66
CA ALA A 181 -11.80 17.43 8.21
C ALA A 181 -11.84 16.41 9.36
N GLN A 182 -10.76 16.31 10.12
CA GLN A 182 -10.68 15.46 11.31
C GLN A 182 -11.72 15.86 12.38
N ALA A 183 -11.90 17.15 12.64
CA ALA A 183 -12.91 17.65 13.58
C ALA A 183 -14.36 17.34 13.14
N GLN A 184 -14.59 17.14 11.84
CA GLN A 184 -15.88 16.76 11.26
C GLN A 184 -16.07 15.24 11.14
N GLY A 185 -15.06 14.45 11.53
CA GLY A 185 -15.08 12.99 11.38
C GLY A 185 -14.90 12.52 9.93
N LEU A 186 -14.49 13.40 9.01
CA LEU A 186 -14.16 13.01 7.65
C LEU A 186 -12.90 12.14 7.66
N TRP A 187 -12.90 11.15 6.78
CA TRP A 187 -11.78 10.23 6.53
C TRP A 187 -11.46 9.31 7.71
N GLN A 188 -12.33 9.26 8.73
CA GLN A 188 -12.08 8.44 9.91
C GLN A 188 -11.87 6.96 9.53
N GLY A 189 -10.73 6.41 9.98
CA GLY A 189 -10.37 5.02 9.69
C GLY A 189 -9.76 4.78 8.30
N THR A 190 -9.59 5.81 7.48
CA THR A 190 -8.94 5.72 6.17
C THR A 190 -7.46 6.12 6.23
N TYR A 191 -6.74 5.83 5.14
CA TYR A 191 -5.34 6.21 4.97
C TYR A 191 -5.16 7.74 4.93
N ALA A 192 -6.12 8.46 4.34
CA ALA A 192 -6.15 9.93 4.32
C ALA A 192 -6.17 10.55 5.73
N ALA A 193 -6.65 9.85 6.77
CA ALA A 193 -6.63 10.33 8.16
C ALA A 193 -5.36 10.00 8.93
N VAL A 194 -4.36 9.35 8.32
CA VAL A 194 -3.10 9.02 8.99
C VAL A 194 -2.32 10.29 9.31
N ASN A 195 -2.18 11.19 8.33
CA ASN A 195 -1.58 12.51 8.50
C ASN A 195 -1.94 13.42 7.31
N ARG A 196 -1.62 14.72 7.42
CA ARG A 196 -1.95 15.71 6.38
C ARG A 196 -1.27 15.48 5.02
N HIS A 197 -0.15 14.76 4.97
CA HIS A 197 0.53 14.47 3.71
C HIS A 197 -0.20 13.36 2.95
N GLU A 198 -0.65 12.30 3.65
CA GLU A 198 -1.52 11.26 3.06
C GLU A 198 -2.86 11.86 2.65
N TYR A 199 -3.45 12.71 3.50
CA TYR A 199 -4.67 13.46 3.19
C TYR A 199 -4.60 14.20 1.84
N TRP A 200 -3.46 14.84 1.55
CA TRP A 200 -3.23 15.49 0.26
C TRP A 200 -3.05 14.49 -0.90
N ALA A 201 -2.31 13.41 -0.69
CA ALA A 201 -2.03 12.45 -1.74
C ALA A 201 -3.27 11.63 -2.15
N GLU A 202 -4.07 11.20 -1.17
CA GLU A 202 -5.36 10.53 -1.36
C GLU A 202 -6.38 11.42 -2.08
N ALA A 203 -6.42 12.71 -1.70
CA ALA A 203 -7.25 13.69 -2.38
C ALA A 203 -6.80 13.90 -3.82
N THR A 204 -5.49 13.93 -4.07
CA THR A 204 -4.93 14.05 -5.42
C THR A 204 -5.29 12.84 -6.28
N GLN A 205 -5.20 11.62 -5.75
CA GLN A 205 -5.67 10.43 -6.46
C GLN A 205 -7.15 10.53 -6.79
N SER A 206 -7.97 10.95 -5.83
CA SER A 206 -9.42 11.12 -6.03
C SER A 206 -9.69 12.21 -7.07
N TRP A 207 -8.93 13.32 -7.05
CA TRP A 207 -9.04 14.40 -8.04
C TRP A 207 -8.78 13.93 -9.48
N PHE A 208 -8.02 12.86 -9.67
CA PHE A 208 -7.75 12.25 -10.97
C PHE A 208 -8.50 10.93 -11.20
N ASP A 209 -9.52 10.62 -10.39
CA ASP A 209 -10.36 9.40 -10.44
C ASP A 209 -9.52 8.11 -10.42
N ASN A 210 -8.47 8.09 -9.58
CA ASN A 210 -7.50 7.00 -9.45
C ASN A 210 -7.35 6.50 -8.00
N ASN A 211 -8.22 6.94 -7.08
CA ASN A 211 -8.16 6.41 -5.73
C ASN A 211 -8.90 5.08 -5.63
N ARG A 212 -8.70 4.38 -4.52
CA ARG A 212 -9.39 3.12 -4.20
C ARG A 212 -10.66 3.41 -3.42
N GLN A 213 -11.64 2.53 -3.58
CA GLN A 213 -12.93 2.65 -2.92
C GLN A 213 -13.22 1.46 -2.00
N ASN A 214 -13.75 1.74 -0.81
CA ASN A 214 -14.44 0.79 0.08
C ASN A 214 -13.62 -0.44 0.54
N ASP A 215 -12.33 -0.28 0.85
CA ASP A 215 -11.49 -1.31 1.46
C ASP A 215 -11.11 -0.97 2.92
N ALA A 216 -10.18 -1.71 3.53
CA ALA A 216 -9.77 -1.50 4.92
C ALA A 216 -9.04 -0.17 5.18
N LEU A 217 -8.64 0.53 4.13
CA LEU A 217 -7.90 1.79 4.18
C LEU A 217 -8.62 2.93 3.44
N HIS A 218 -9.68 2.68 2.67
CA HIS A 218 -10.37 3.70 1.88
C HIS A 218 -11.87 3.72 2.15
N ASN A 219 -12.49 4.90 2.08
CA ASN A 219 -13.94 5.07 2.17
C ASN A 219 -14.57 5.08 0.77
N HIS A 220 -15.74 5.71 0.64
CA HIS A 220 -16.47 5.81 -0.62
C HIS A 220 -15.93 6.88 -1.57
N VAL A 221 -14.96 7.71 -1.17
CA VAL A 221 -14.50 8.83 -1.99
C VAL A 221 -13.31 8.37 -2.83
N ASP A 222 -13.57 8.13 -4.12
CA ASP A 222 -12.52 7.75 -5.07
C ASP A 222 -12.47 8.60 -6.34
N THR A 223 -13.46 9.47 -6.54
CA THR A 223 -13.55 10.37 -7.69
C THR A 223 -13.47 11.85 -7.32
N ARG A 224 -13.20 12.70 -8.31
CA ARG A 224 -13.17 14.17 -8.15
C ARG A 224 -14.53 14.68 -7.70
N ALA A 225 -15.60 14.13 -8.28
CA ALA A 225 -16.96 14.55 -7.99
C ALA A 225 -17.31 14.30 -6.52
N GLU A 226 -17.00 13.10 -6.02
CA GLU A 226 -17.22 12.76 -4.62
C GLU A 226 -16.31 13.58 -3.69
N LEU A 227 -15.06 13.83 -4.05
CA LEU A 227 -14.17 14.68 -3.27
C LEU A 227 -14.71 16.10 -3.12
N ILE A 228 -15.24 16.68 -4.21
CA ILE A 228 -15.87 18.01 -4.20
C ILE A 228 -17.08 18.04 -3.25
N GLU A 229 -17.89 16.99 -3.22
CA GLU A 229 -19.06 16.92 -2.35
C GLU A 229 -18.67 16.67 -0.88
N TYR A 230 -17.75 15.73 -0.66
CA TYR A 230 -17.41 15.21 0.65
C TYR A 230 -16.45 16.12 1.43
N ASP A 231 -15.43 16.67 0.78
CA ASP A 231 -14.43 17.56 1.40
C ASP A 231 -14.11 18.78 0.52
N PRO A 232 -15.06 19.74 0.40
CA PRO A 232 -14.89 20.91 -0.47
C PRO A 232 -13.61 21.74 -0.22
N PRO A 233 -13.18 22.00 1.04
CA PRO A 233 -11.93 22.73 1.28
C PRO A 233 -10.68 22.04 0.74
N LEU A 234 -10.63 20.71 0.78
CA LEU A 234 -9.54 19.93 0.18
C LEU A 234 -9.62 19.93 -1.33
N ALA A 235 -10.83 19.78 -1.89
CA ALA A 235 -11.08 19.88 -3.32
C ALA A 235 -10.65 21.26 -3.88
N ASP A 236 -10.83 22.34 -3.11
CA ASP A 236 -10.37 23.68 -3.49
C ASP A 236 -8.84 23.78 -3.58
N LEU A 237 -8.10 23.12 -2.69
CA LEU A 237 -6.64 23.03 -2.78
C LEU A 237 -6.20 22.22 -4.00
N CYS A 238 -6.86 21.10 -4.30
CA CYS A 238 -6.59 20.34 -5.51
C CYS A 238 -6.86 21.19 -6.77
N ARG A 239 -7.96 21.95 -6.81
CA ARG A 239 -8.28 22.85 -7.93
C ARG A 239 -7.24 23.94 -8.13
N GLU A 240 -6.69 24.49 -7.05
CA GLU A 240 -5.63 25.51 -7.14
C GLU A 240 -4.34 24.98 -7.81
N VAL A 241 -4.00 23.72 -7.55
CA VAL A 241 -2.79 23.08 -8.06
C VAL A 241 -3.02 22.46 -9.45
N TYR A 242 -4.17 21.84 -9.67
CA TYR A 242 -4.45 21.03 -10.86
C TYR A 242 -5.41 21.68 -11.86
N SER A 243 -6.06 22.78 -11.49
CA SER A 243 -7.17 23.41 -12.23
C SER A 243 -8.37 22.47 -12.39
N ASP A 244 -9.42 22.96 -13.05
CA ASP A 244 -10.60 22.17 -13.44
C ASP A 244 -10.41 21.48 -14.82
N LEU A 245 -9.17 21.15 -15.18
CA LEU A 245 -8.90 20.41 -16.42
C LEU A 245 -9.62 19.06 -16.42
N ASP A 246 -10.20 18.69 -17.56
CA ASP A 246 -11.07 17.51 -17.68
C ASP A 246 -10.35 16.17 -17.56
N TRP A 247 -9.01 16.16 -17.63
CA TRP A 247 -8.25 14.91 -17.59
C TRP A 247 -8.52 14.12 -16.30
N ARG A 248 -8.72 12.80 -16.49
CA ARG A 248 -8.82 11.76 -15.47
C ARG A 248 -7.92 10.61 -15.86
N TYR A 249 -7.35 9.96 -14.86
CA TYR A 249 -6.46 8.85 -15.10
C TYR A 249 -7.28 7.58 -15.36
N HIS A 250 -6.95 6.91 -16.46
CA HIS A 250 -7.35 5.53 -16.72
C HIS A 250 -6.08 4.70 -16.90
N LYS A 251 -6.11 3.40 -16.57
CA LYS A 251 -4.95 2.54 -16.78
C LYS A 251 -4.63 2.44 -18.28
N PRO A 252 -3.34 2.36 -18.72
CA PRO A 252 -3.01 2.32 -20.15
C PRO A 252 -3.70 1.22 -20.97
N ALA A 253 -4.03 0.09 -20.33
CA ALA A 253 -4.77 -1.00 -20.97
C ALA A 253 -6.22 -0.60 -21.36
N GLU A 254 -6.80 0.37 -20.67
CA GLU A 254 -8.20 0.83 -20.79
C GLU A 254 -8.35 2.07 -21.67
N ARG A 255 -7.25 2.78 -21.95
CA ARG A 255 -7.25 4.03 -22.72
C ARG A 255 -7.51 3.81 -24.21
N PRO A 256 -8.19 4.76 -24.89
CA PRO A 256 -8.21 4.84 -26.34
C PRO A 256 -6.79 4.89 -26.93
N GLN A 257 -6.61 4.37 -28.14
CA GLN A 257 -5.29 4.28 -28.78
C GLN A 257 -4.59 5.65 -28.89
N GLN A 258 -5.34 6.73 -29.11
CA GLN A 258 -4.79 8.09 -29.21
C GLN A 258 -4.18 8.57 -27.88
N GLU A 259 -4.79 8.21 -26.75
CA GLU A 259 -4.33 8.61 -25.41
C GLU A 259 -3.15 7.77 -24.90
N ARG A 260 -2.87 6.65 -25.54
CA ARG A 260 -1.71 5.79 -25.26
C ARG A 260 -0.72 5.70 -26.43
N ALA A 261 -0.69 6.70 -27.30
CA ALA A 261 0.18 6.71 -28.48
C ALA A 261 1.68 6.58 -28.12
N HIS A 262 2.10 7.07 -26.95
CA HIS A 262 3.46 6.91 -26.41
C HIS A 262 3.80 5.49 -25.95
N LEU A 263 2.83 4.58 -25.98
CA LEU A 263 2.95 3.15 -25.67
C LEU A 263 2.57 2.27 -26.87
N ALA A 264 2.58 2.82 -28.09
CA ALA A 264 2.17 2.10 -29.30
C ALA A 264 3.01 0.85 -29.60
N ASP A 265 4.22 0.76 -29.03
CA ASP A 265 5.15 -0.36 -29.13
C ASP A 265 5.00 -1.40 -28.00
N VAL A 266 4.08 -1.20 -27.06
CA VAL A 266 3.87 -2.10 -25.92
C VAL A 266 2.86 -3.20 -26.28
N ASP A 267 3.28 -4.45 -26.17
CA ASP A 267 2.38 -5.61 -26.15
C ASP A 267 1.97 -5.93 -24.70
N PHE A 268 0.79 -5.45 -24.30
CA PHE A 268 0.25 -5.66 -22.96
C PHE A 268 0.03 -7.14 -22.60
N ALA A 269 -0.12 -8.04 -23.59
CA ALA A 269 -0.27 -9.47 -23.35
C ALA A 269 1.06 -10.17 -23.04
N ALA A 270 2.19 -9.54 -23.39
CA ALA A 270 3.54 -10.07 -23.22
C ALA A 270 4.28 -9.47 -22.01
N LEU A 271 3.58 -8.72 -21.14
CA LEU A 271 4.20 -8.08 -19.99
C LEU A 271 4.69 -9.11 -18.95
N PRO A 272 5.83 -8.86 -18.28
CA PRO A 272 6.30 -9.69 -17.19
C PRO A 272 5.28 -9.82 -16.05
N VAL A 273 5.29 -10.96 -15.37
CA VAL A 273 4.48 -11.14 -14.14
C VAL A 273 5.28 -10.61 -12.95
N PHE A 274 4.70 -9.67 -12.21
CA PHE A 274 5.33 -9.15 -11.00
C PHE A 274 5.46 -10.26 -9.95
N LYS A 275 6.60 -10.25 -9.25
CA LYS A 275 6.85 -11.11 -8.09
C LYS A 275 7.61 -10.31 -7.07
N TRP A 276 7.21 -10.47 -5.81
CA TRP A 276 7.97 -9.92 -4.70
C TRP A 276 9.32 -10.62 -4.54
N ARG A 277 10.27 -9.92 -3.91
CA ARG A 277 11.61 -10.43 -3.66
C ARG A 277 11.54 -11.67 -2.77
N ASP A 278 12.22 -12.73 -3.18
CA ASP A 278 12.45 -13.88 -2.31
C ASP A 278 13.42 -13.49 -1.19
N GLU A 279 12.94 -13.53 0.05
CA GLU A 279 13.71 -13.21 1.25
C GLU A 279 13.71 -14.41 2.21
N PRO A 280 14.88 -14.91 2.64
CA PRO A 280 14.97 -16.08 3.50
C PRO A 280 14.25 -15.85 4.82
N ILE A 281 13.54 -16.86 5.32
CA ILE A 281 12.81 -16.79 6.59
C ILE A 281 13.80 -17.07 7.75
N PRO A 282 14.03 -16.13 8.68
CA PRO A 282 14.89 -16.37 9.84
C PRO A 282 14.20 -17.33 10.82
N ALA A 283 14.97 -17.86 11.79
CA ALA A 283 14.42 -18.74 12.82
C ALA A 283 13.29 -18.09 13.64
N LYS A 284 13.36 -16.78 13.85
CA LYS A 284 12.36 -15.98 14.60
C LYS A 284 11.87 -14.81 13.73
N PRO A 285 11.00 -15.05 12.74
CA PRO A 285 10.46 -13.98 11.93
C PRO A 285 9.47 -13.15 12.77
N GLN A 286 9.49 -11.86 12.56
CA GLN A 286 8.61 -10.90 13.21
C GLN A 286 7.60 -10.38 12.20
N VAL A 287 6.34 -10.26 12.61
CA VAL A 287 5.25 -9.77 11.76
C VAL A 287 4.48 -8.71 12.52
N ARG A 288 4.10 -7.64 11.85
CA ARG A 288 3.14 -6.67 12.38
C ARG A 288 1.82 -6.78 11.63
N ILE A 289 0.74 -6.96 12.38
CA ILE A 289 -0.64 -6.90 11.90
C ILE A 289 -1.19 -5.52 12.26
N TYR A 290 -1.59 -4.77 11.24
CA TYR A 290 -2.27 -3.48 11.39
C TYR A 290 -3.76 -3.76 11.34
N THR A 291 -4.49 -3.34 12.38
CA THR A 291 -5.96 -3.47 12.44
C THR A 291 -6.59 -2.10 12.54
N ALA A 292 -7.90 -2.03 12.30
CA ALA A 292 -8.67 -0.78 12.43
C ALA A 292 -8.63 -0.16 13.85
N ILE A 293 -8.21 -0.91 14.88
CA ILE A 293 -8.18 -0.43 16.28
C ILE A 293 -6.79 -0.49 16.94
N GLY A 294 -5.73 -0.83 16.18
CA GLY A 294 -4.36 -0.84 16.68
C GLY A 294 -3.44 -1.86 16.00
N GLU A 295 -2.17 -1.85 16.39
CA GLU A 295 -1.13 -2.73 15.85
C GLU A 295 -0.82 -3.90 16.81
N ILE A 296 -0.59 -5.09 16.25
CA ILE A 296 -0.15 -6.28 16.98
C ILE A 296 1.17 -6.74 16.37
N GLU A 297 2.24 -6.81 17.16
CA GLU A 297 3.51 -7.39 16.74
C GLU A 297 3.64 -8.83 17.24
N LEU A 298 4.07 -9.71 16.35
CA LEU A 298 4.26 -11.13 16.58
C LEU A 298 5.73 -11.50 16.42
N GLU A 299 6.21 -12.43 17.23
CA GLU A 299 7.43 -13.20 16.99
C GLU A 299 7.04 -14.66 16.78
N LEU A 300 7.35 -15.18 15.60
CA LEU A 300 7.04 -16.55 15.20
C LEU A 300 8.23 -17.47 15.47
N ASP A 301 8.02 -18.78 15.43
CA ASP A 301 9.05 -19.79 15.67
C ASP A 301 9.23 -20.73 14.47
N ALA A 302 9.91 -20.25 13.42
CA ALA A 302 10.16 -21.03 12.21
C ALA A 302 11.10 -22.20 12.43
N ALA A 303 11.89 -22.19 13.52
CA ALA A 303 12.76 -23.31 13.87
C ALA A 303 11.97 -24.49 14.46
N ALA A 304 10.95 -24.20 15.29
CA ALA A 304 10.13 -25.24 15.92
C ALA A 304 8.91 -25.64 15.07
N ALA A 305 8.29 -24.69 14.36
CA ALA A 305 7.09 -24.89 13.54
C ALA A 305 7.28 -24.39 12.08
N PRO A 306 8.25 -24.96 11.32
CA PRO A 306 8.62 -24.46 10.00
C PRO A 306 7.47 -24.47 8.99
N GLN A 307 6.61 -25.50 8.97
CA GLN A 307 5.53 -25.59 7.99
C GLN A 307 4.42 -24.58 8.30
N THR A 308 4.09 -24.43 9.58
CA THR A 308 3.07 -23.51 10.06
C THR A 308 3.48 -22.06 9.82
N VAL A 309 4.73 -21.72 10.16
CA VAL A 309 5.26 -20.37 9.92
C VAL A 309 5.39 -20.06 8.43
N ALA A 310 5.85 -21.00 7.61
CA ALA A 310 5.92 -20.82 6.16
C ALA A 310 4.53 -20.58 5.55
N ASN A 311 3.52 -21.33 5.99
CA ASN A 311 2.14 -21.14 5.59
C ASN A 311 1.62 -19.75 6.01
N PHE A 312 1.72 -19.37 7.29
CA PHE A 312 1.27 -18.06 7.76
C PHE A 312 1.96 -16.92 7.00
N LEU A 313 3.29 -17.02 6.80
CA LEU A 313 4.06 -16.01 6.08
C LEU A 313 3.71 -15.96 4.59
N HIS A 314 3.22 -17.04 3.98
CA HIS A 314 2.69 -16.98 2.62
C HIS A 314 1.54 -15.97 2.52
N TYR A 315 0.53 -16.07 3.40
CA TYR A 315 -0.61 -15.13 3.43
C TYR A 315 -0.18 -13.70 3.80
N VAL A 316 0.78 -13.53 4.73
CA VAL A 316 1.37 -12.21 5.05
C VAL A 316 2.04 -11.61 3.83
N HIS A 317 2.89 -12.38 3.15
CA HIS A 317 3.60 -11.93 1.98
C HIS A 317 2.59 -11.62 0.86
N ALA A 318 1.74 -12.56 0.47
CA ALA A 318 0.77 -12.36 -0.61
C ALA A 318 -0.26 -11.24 -0.31
N GLY A 319 -0.27 -10.67 0.89
CA GLY A 319 -1.19 -9.58 1.26
C GLY A 319 -2.62 -10.06 1.46
N LEU A 320 -2.82 -11.37 1.63
CA LEU A 320 -4.13 -12.01 1.71
C LEU A 320 -4.84 -11.76 3.05
N TYR A 321 -4.11 -11.27 4.06
CA TYR A 321 -4.74 -10.79 5.30
C TYR A 321 -5.26 -9.36 5.21
N ALA A 322 -4.83 -8.55 4.22
CA ALA A 322 -5.45 -7.24 4.00
C ALA A 322 -6.91 -7.46 3.59
N ASP A 323 -7.83 -6.70 4.18
CA ASP A 323 -9.30 -6.88 4.07
C ASP A 323 -9.86 -8.17 4.69
N GLY A 324 -8.99 -9.03 5.24
CA GLY A 324 -9.37 -10.02 6.23
C GLY A 324 -9.82 -9.37 7.55
N ALA A 325 -10.22 -10.18 8.53
CA ALA A 325 -10.69 -9.63 9.80
C ALA A 325 -10.56 -10.62 10.96
N PHE A 326 -10.39 -10.05 12.16
CA PHE A 326 -10.83 -10.73 13.38
C PHE A 326 -12.36 -10.77 13.37
N HIS A 327 -12.90 -11.97 13.24
CA HIS A 327 -14.33 -12.20 13.05
C HIS A 327 -14.98 -12.90 14.25
N ARG A 328 -14.17 -13.47 15.15
CA ARG A 328 -14.63 -14.23 16.31
C ARG A 328 -13.86 -13.86 17.58
N THR A 329 -14.60 -13.69 18.68
CA THR A 329 -14.07 -13.53 20.04
C THR A 329 -14.74 -14.57 20.93
N VAL A 330 -13.95 -15.28 21.74
CA VAL A 330 -14.44 -16.25 22.71
C VAL A 330 -14.05 -15.77 24.10
N THR A 331 -15.05 -15.52 24.93
CA THR A 331 -14.91 -15.09 26.33
C THR A 331 -15.57 -16.14 27.24
N LEU A 332 -15.31 -16.12 28.55
CA LEU A 332 -15.98 -17.04 29.48
C LEU A 332 -17.51 -16.91 29.49
N ASP A 333 -18.03 -15.72 29.14
CA ASP A 333 -19.45 -15.39 29.21
C ASP A 333 -20.22 -15.77 27.93
N ASN A 334 -19.55 -15.81 26.76
CA ASN A 334 -20.19 -16.05 25.46
C ASN A 334 -20.08 -17.51 24.96
N GLN A 335 -19.80 -18.44 25.86
CA GLN A 335 -19.70 -19.88 25.60
C GLN A 335 -20.50 -20.72 26.62
N PRO A 336 -21.78 -20.39 26.88
CA PRO A 336 -22.54 -20.99 27.97
C PRO A 336 -22.65 -22.52 27.87
N ASP A 337 -22.70 -23.05 26.64
CA ASP A 337 -22.88 -24.47 26.35
C ASP A 337 -21.57 -25.26 26.23
N ASP A 338 -20.42 -24.57 26.23
CA ASP A 338 -19.11 -25.21 26.12
C ASP A 338 -18.66 -25.78 27.46
N LYS A 339 -18.49 -27.11 27.51
CA LYS A 339 -17.94 -27.82 28.68
C LYS A 339 -16.46 -27.53 28.90
N ILE A 340 -15.72 -27.35 27.81
CA ILE A 340 -14.30 -27.00 27.79
C ILE A 340 -14.20 -25.58 27.27
N ARG A 341 -14.00 -24.65 28.21
CA ARG A 341 -14.00 -23.22 27.94
C ARG A 341 -12.61 -22.73 27.57
N ILE A 342 -12.55 -21.80 26.63
CA ILE A 342 -11.31 -21.17 26.16
C ILE A 342 -11.50 -19.67 25.99
N GLU A 343 -10.42 -18.90 25.89
CA GLU A 343 -10.49 -17.48 25.56
C GLU A 343 -9.50 -17.13 24.45
N VAL A 344 -10.03 -16.71 23.30
CA VAL A 344 -9.25 -16.42 22.09
C VAL A 344 -9.91 -15.33 21.26
N ILE A 345 -9.11 -14.63 20.45
CA ILE A 345 -9.61 -13.90 19.27
C ILE A 345 -9.16 -14.63 18.01
N GLN A 346 -10.03 -14.77 17.01
CA GLN A 346 -9.76 -15.49 15.77
C GLN A 346 -9.95 -14.59 14.56
N ALA A 347 -9.01 -14.68 13.63
CA ALA A 347 -8.98 -13.96 12.38
C ALA A 347 -8.85 -14.90 11.18
N ALA A 348 -9.31 -14.40 10.03
CA ALA A 348 -9.24 -15.06 8.74
C ALA A 348 -8.63 -14.13 7.68
N ALA A 349 -8.05 -14.71 6.64
CA ALA A 349 -7.70 -14.01 5.41
C ALA A 349 -8.95 -13.48 4.68
N ASP A 350 -8.75 -12.60 3.70
CA ASP A 350 -9.79 -12.01 2.87
C ASP A 350 -10.57 -13.10 2.11
N PRO A 351 -11.87 -13.30 2.42
CA PRO A 351 -12.67 -14.35 1.81
C PRO A 351 -12.96 -14.11 0.32
N THR A 352 -12.61 -12.94 -0.24
CA THR A 352 -12.76 -12.66 -1.68
C THR A 352 -11.60 -13.20 -2.52
N LYS A 353 -10.50 -13.64 -1.90
CA LYS A 353 -9.26 -14.10 -2.56
C LYS A 353 -9.00 -15.60 -2.40
N THR A 354 -10.06 -16.38 -2.26
CA THR A 354 -9.95 -17.83 -1.98
C THR A 354 -9.25 -18.63 -3.09
N ASP A 355 -9.21 -18.11 -4.31
CA ASP A 355 -8.48 -18.69 -5.44
C ASP A 355 -6.96 -18.60 -5.29
N GLU A 356 -6.46 -17.72 -4.42
CA GLU A 356 -5.04 -17.59 -4.07
C GLU A 356 -4.65 -18.42 -2.84
N PHE A 357 -5.60 -19.07 -2.16
CA PHE A 357 -5.32 -19.78 -0.91
C PHE A 357 -4.57 -21.11 -1.15
N LEU A 358 -3.64 -21.42 -0.25
CA LEU A 358 -2.89 -22.68 -0.27
C LEU A 358 -3.77 -23.85 0.15
N GLN A 359 -3.36 -25.08 -0.18
CA GLN A 359 -3.97 -26.27 0.41
C GLN A 359 -3.73 -26.33 1.94
N PRO A 360 -4.60 -27.01 2.71
CA PRO A 360 -4.39 -27.17 4.14
C PRO A 360 -3.07 -27.86 4.47
N ILE A 361 -2.50 -27.53 5.63
CA ILE A 361 -1.22 -28.06 6.12
C ILE A 361 -1.40 -29.12 7.20
N ALA A 362 -0.43 -30.03 7.30
CA ALA A 362 -0.33 -30.95 8.42
C ALA A 362 0.00 -30.18 9.71
N LEU A 363 -0.65 -30.58 10.81
CA LEU A 363 -0.54 -29.89 12.09
C LEU A 363 0.81 -30.18 12.78
N GLU A 364 1.58 -29.13 13.04
CA GLU A 364 2.77 -29.19 13.89
C GLU A 364 2.36 -29.10 15.37
N ARG A 365 2.14 -30.27 15.97
CA ARG A 365 1.52 -30.42 17.30
C ARG A 365 2.44 -29.91 18.42
N THR A 366 1.84 -29.40 19.49
CA THR A 366 2.58 -28.85 20.64
C THR A 366 3.40 -29.88 21.42
N ARG A 367 3.15 -31.18 21.25
CA ARG A 367 4.02 -32.25 21.79
C ARG A 367 5.36 -32.35 21.05
N ASP A 368 5.38 -31.98 19.77
CA ASP A 368 6.52 -32.13 18.87
C ASP A 368 7.31 -30.82 18.82
N THR A 369 6.60 -29.67 18.80
CA THR A 369 7.21 -28.33 18.77
C THR A 369 7.57 -27.78 20.15
N ASN A 370 6.98 -28.32 21.23
CA ASN A 370 7.01 -27.77 22.60
C ASN A 370 6.44 -26.36 22.76
N LEU A 371 5.79 -25.80 21.73
CA LEU A 371 5.12 -24.51 21.81
C LEU A 371 3.75 -24.67 22.45
N LYS A 372 3.53 -24.04 23.61
CA LYS A 372 2.27 -24.15 24.36
C LYS A 372 1.35 -22.96 24.10
N HIS A 373 0.05 -23.18 24.27
CA HIS A 373 -0.95 -22.12 24.20
C HIS A 373 -0.98 -21.30 25.50
N LEU A 374 -0.03 -20.38 25.66
CA LEU A 374 0.07 -19.43 26.76
C LEU A 374 -0.58 -18.09 26.39
N ASP A 375 -0.69 -17.15 27.34
CA ASP A 375 -1.18 -15.78 27.06
C ASP A 375 -0.41 -15.15 25.87
N GLY A 376 -1.14 -14.73 24.85
CA GLY A 376 -0.59 -14.13 23.63
C GLY A 376 0.01 -15.12 22.63
N THR A 377 -0.04 -16.44 22.83
CA THR A 377 0.35 -17.41 21.80
C THR A 377 -0.53 -17.23 20.55
N ILE A 378 0.11 -17.20 19.36
CA ILE A 378 -0.60 -17.31 18.07
C ILE A 378 -0.56 -18.76 17.59
N SER A 379 -1.70 -19.24 17.09
CA SER A 379 -1.91 -20.62 16.67
C SER A 379 -2.83 -20.67 15.45
N MET A 380 -2.66 -21.69 14.60
CA MET A 380 -3.54 -21.86 13.45
C MET A 380 -4.88 -22.41 13.90
N ALA A 381 -5.98 -21.83 13.42
CA ALA A 381 -7.28 -22.47 13.53
C ALA A 381 -7.38 -23.63 12.51
N ARG A 382 -8.33 -24.53 12.75
CA ARG A 382 -8.57 -25.70 11.91
C ARG A 382 -10.04 -26.12 12.01
N ASP A 383 -10.47 -26.86 11.02
CA ASP A 383 -11.72 -27.61 11.04
C ASP A 383 -11.62 -28.81 12.00
N PRO A 384 -12.72 -29.57 12.21
CA PRO A 384 -12.71 -30.72 13.13
C PRO A 384 -11.60 -31.74 12.84
N ASP A 385 -11.23 -31.92 11.58
CA ASP A 385 -10.10 -32.76 11.19
C ASP A 385 -8.77 -32.04 11.49
N PRO A 386 -7.75 -32.73 12.06
CA PRO A 386 -6.57 -32.08 12.62
C PRO A 386 -5.68 -31.39 11.58
N ASP A 387 -5.55 -31.97 10.39
CA ASP A 387 -4.63 -31.51 9.34
C ASP A 387 -5.35 -30.64 8.28
N THR A 388 -6.12 -29.66 8.77
CA THR A 388 -6.97 -28.76 7.96
C THR A 388 -6.65 -27.28 8.12
N ALA A 389 -5.62 -26.94 8.91
CA ALA A 389 -5.19 -25.55 9.07
C ALA A 389 -4.81 -24.94 7.72
N GLN A 390 -5.32 -23.74 7.42
CA GLN A 390 -5.12 -23.10 6.11
C GLN A 390 -4.81 -21.61 6.26
N HIS A 391 -5.82 -20.77 6.49
CA HIS A 391 -5.67 -19.31 6.50
C HIS A 391 -6.15 -18.64 7.80
N ASP A 392 -6.86 -19.37 8.66
CA ASP A 392 -7.31 -18.83 9.93
C ASP A 392 -6.26 -18.99 11.02
N PHE A 393 -6.13 -17.98 11.86
CA PHE A 393 -5.31 -18.02 13.06
C PHE A 393 -6.08 -17.45 14.25
N PHE A 394 -5.67 -17.81 15.45
CA PHE A 394 -6.18 -17.22 16.68
C PHE A 394 -5.04 -16.84 17.62
N ILE A 395 -5.35 -15.91 18.53
CA ILE A 395 -4.45 -15.46 19.60
C ILE A 395 -5.10 -15.79 20.94
N CYS A 396 -4.36 -16.46 21.82
CA CYS A 396 -4.81 -16.85 23.15
C CYS A 396 -4.88 -15.67 24.11
N ILE A 397 -5.93 -15.65 24.93
CA ILE A 397 -6.07 -14.76 26.09
C ILE A 397 -5.91 -15.61 27.34
N GLY A 398 -4.87 -15.37 28.13
CA GLY A 398 -4.46 -16.27 29.21
C GLY A 398 -3.92 -17.61 28.70
N ASP A 399 -3.58 -18.49 29.63
CA ASP A 399 -3.11 -19.84 29.32
C ASP A 399 -4.29 -20.73 28.93
N GLN A 400 -4.17 -21.43 27.81
CA GLN A 400 -5.20 -22.25 27.17
C GLN A 400 -4.73 -23.70 26.97
N PRO A 401 -4.39 -24.45 28.04
CA PRO A 401 -3.82 -25.80 27.93
C PRO A 401 -4.75 -26.80 27.25
N GLU A 402 -6.05 -26.55 27.24
CA GLU A 402 -7.05 -27.40 26.57
C GLU A 402 -6.95 -27.34 25.03
N LEU A 403 -6.18 -26.39 24.48
CA LEU A 403 -5.84 -26.27 23.05
C LEU A 403 -4.53 -26.99 22.68
N ASP A 404 -3.73 -27.41 23.65
CA ASP A 404 -2.51 -28.18 23.41
C ASP A 404 -2.83 -29.61 22.94
N PHE A 405 -1.83 -30.30 22.39
CA PHE A 405 -1.90 -31.74 22.18
C PHE A 405 -2.22 -32.46 23.51
N GLY A 406 -3.24 -33.33 23.49
CA GLY A 406 -3.79 -33.99 24.67
C GLY A 406 -4.83 -33.18 25.44
N GLY A 407 -5.06 -31.92 25.06
CA GLY A 407 -6.15 -31.08 25.57
C GLY A 407 -7.52 -31.59 25.13
N LYS A 408 -8.57 -31.15 25.83
CA LYS A 408 -9.93 -31.67 25.67
C LYS A 408 -10.82 -30.81 24.80
N ARG A 409 -10.33 -29.67 24.27
CA ARG A 409 -11.14 -28.78 23.44
C ARG A 409 -11.63 -29.50 22.18
N ASN A 410 -10.76 -30.28 21.56
CA ASN A 410 -11.10 -31.12 20.41
C ASN A 410 -11.17 -32.59 20.83
N PRO A 411 -12.22 -33.34 20.42
CA PRO A 411 -12.37 -34.75 20.79
C PRO A 411 -11.22 -35.66 20.33
N ASP A 412 -10.51 -35.27 19.27
CA ASP A 412 -9.37 -36.01 18.71
C ASP A 412 -8.08 -35.92 19.55
N GLY A 413 -8.06 -35.02 20.55
CA GLY A 413 -6.89 -34.72 21.38
C GLY A 413 -5.67 -34.21 20.62
N GLN A 414 -5.78 -33.82 19.35
CA GLN A 414 -4.65 -33.37 18.54
C GLN A 414 -4.26 -31.92 18.84
N GLY A 415 -5.17 -31.15 19.44
CA GLY A 415 -4.97 -29.73 19.76
C GLY A 415 -4.89 -28.85 18.51
N PHE A 416 -4.16 -27.75 18.62
CA PHE A 416 -3.86 -26.79 17.55
C PHE A 416 -2.34 -26.56 17.43
N ALA A 417 -1.89 -25.95 16.32
CA ALA A 417 -0.48 -25.69 16.05
C ALA A 417 -0.10 -24.28 16.51
N ALA A 418 0.39 -24.17 17.74
CA ALA A 418 1.03 -22.95 18.23
C ALA A 418 2.33 -22.70 17.46
N PHE A 419 2.55 -21.49 16.95
CA PHE A 419 3.69 -21.18 16.07
C PHE A 419 4.37 -19.83 16.37
N GLY A 420 3.99 -19.16 17.45
CA GLY A 420 4.58 -17.89 17.84
C GLY A 420 3.86 -17.26 19.03
N ARG A 421 4.15 -15.98 19.26
CA ARG A 421 3.50 -15.18 20.30
C ARG A 421 3.45 -13.70 19.95
N VAL A 422 2.52 -12.99 20.58
CA VAL A 422 2.49 -11.53 20.61
C VAL A 422 3.67 -11.00 21.42
N THR A 423 4.38 -10.02 20.86
CA THR A 423 5.48 -9.30 21.52
C THR A 423 5.13 -7.85 21.84
N LYS A 424 4.21 -7.23 21.09
CA LYS A 424 3.59 -5.93 21.40
C LYS A 424 2.13 -5.90 20.96
N GLY A 425 1.32 -5.09 21.62
CA GLY A 425 -0.10 -4.94 21.28
C GLY A 425 -1.03 -5.94 21.96
N MET A 426 -0.64 -6.53 23.10
CA MET A 426 -1.57 -7.35 23.89
C MET A 426 -2.76 -6.54 24.41
N ASP A 427 -2.62 -5.23 24.61
CA ASP A 427 -3.75 -4.36 24.92
C ASP A 427 -4.71 -4.24 23.73
N VAL A 428 -4.20 -4.24 22.49
CA VAL A 428 -5.02 -4.27 21.27
C VAL A 428 -5.74 -5.61 21.15
N VAL A 429 -5.05 -6.73 21.38
CA VAL A 429 -5.64 -8.08 21.44
C VAL A 429 -6.80 -8.13 22.44
N ARG A 430 -6.62 -7.60 23.65
CA ARG A 430 -7.68 -7.53 24.68
C ARG A 430 -8.82 -6.60 24.27
N LYS A 431 -8.55 -5.46 23.62
CA LYS A 431 -9.61 -4.59 23.06
C LYS A 431 -10.45 -5.31 21.99
N ILE A 432 -9.83 -6.13 21.14
CA ILE A 432 -10.57 -6.97 20.18
C ILE A 432 -11.40 -8.02 20.93
N HIS A 433 -10.83 -8.63 21.97
CA HIS A 433 -11.51 -9.63 22.79
C HIS A 433 -12.77 -9.08 23.47
N ASP A 434 -12.69 -7.85 24.00
CA ASP A 434 -13.78 -7.11 24.66
C ASP A 434 -14.76 -6.44 23.68
N SER A 435 -14.52 -6.53 22.36
CA SER A 435 -15.37 -5.85 21.37
C SER A 435 -16.77 -6.47 21.28
N PRO A 436 -17.80 -5.69 20.89
CA PRO A 436 -19.17 -6.19 20.79
C PRO A 436 -19.27 -7.44 19.91
N ALA A 437 -19.99 -8.45 20.40
CA ALA A 437 -20.21 -9.70 19.71
C ALA A 437 -21.65 -10.20 19.92
N ALA A 438 -22.21 -10.84 18.88
CA ALA A 438 -23.38 -11.68 19.04
C ALA A 438 -22.90 -13.13 19.14
N GLU A 439 -23.17 -13.77 20.27
CA GLU A 439 -22.52 -15.03 20.65
C GLU A 439 -20.99 -14.86 20.58
N GLN A 440 -20.31 -15.63 19.74
CA GLN A 440 -18.85 -15.52 19.54
C GLN A 440 -18.48 -14.69 18.30
N LYS A 441 -19.44 -14.20 17.52
CA LYS A 441 -19.18 -13.45 16.29
C LYS A 441 -19.05 -11.96 16.58
N LEU A 442 -17.89 -11.38 16.25
CA LEU A 442 -17.64 -9.94 16.37
C LEU A 442 -18.59 -9.14 15.46
N GLN A 443 -19.21 -8.10 16.00
CA GLN A 443 -20.14 -7.22 15.27
C GLN A 443 -19.91 -5.74 15.62
N PRO A 444 -19.28 -4.95 14.73
CA PRO A 444 -18.67 -5.37 13.46
C PRO A 444 -17.40 -6.21 13.66
N PRO A 445 -16.97 -7.00 12.66
CA PRO A 445 -15.65 -7.63 12.68
C PRO A 445 -14.55 -6.55 12.66
N VAL A 446 -13.41 -6.84 13.30
CA VAL A 446 -12.27 -5.91 13.33
C VAL A 446 -11.38 -6.18 12.12
N ARG A 447 -11.43 -5.27 11.13
CA ARG A 447 -10.67 -5.40 9.88
C ARG A 447 -9.16 -5.40 10.12
N ILE A 448 -8.47 -6.27 9.39
CA ILE A 448 -7.03 -6.25 9.22
C ILE A 448 -6.73 -5.37 8.00
N GLN A 449 -6.02 -4.28 8.22
CA GLN A 449 -5.61 -3.36 7.16
C GLN A 449 -4.48 -3.96 6.32
N ARG A 450 -3.52 -4.63 6.98
CA ARG A 450 -2.43 -5.38 6.36
C ARG A 450 -1.64 -6.16 7.41
N ALA A 451 -0.87 -7.14 6.96
CA ALA A 451 0.18 -7.78 7.74
C ALA A 451 1.51 -7.66 7.00
N ILE A 452 2.60 -7.29 7.69
CA ILE A 452 3.94 -7.13 7.07
C ILE A 452 5.00 -7.80 7.93
N ARG A 453 5.91 -8.53 7.29
CA ARG A 453 7.12 -9.09 7.93
C ARG A 453 8.17 -8.01 8.20
N LEU A 454 8.79 -8.04 9.37
CA LEU A 454 9.69 -7.00 9.88
C LEU A 454 11.18 -7.31 9.72
N ASN A 455 11.61 -8.58 9.70
CA ASN A 455 13.03 -8.96 9.74
C ASN A 455 13.40 -10.14 8.84
#